data_AF-A0A9Q0GG97-F1
#
_entry.id   AF-A0A9Q0GG97-F1
#
_cell.length_a   1.000
_cell.length_b   1.000
_cell.length_c   1.000
_cell.angle_alpha   90.00
_cell.angle_beta   90.00
_cell.angle_gamma   90.00
#
_symmetry.space_group_name_H-M   'P 1'
#
loop_
_entity.id
_entity.type
_entity.pdbx_description
1 polymer ?
#
loop_
_entity_poly.entity_id
_entity_poly.type
_entity_poly.pdbx_seq_one_letter_code
_entity_poly.pdbx_strand_id
1 'polypeptide(L)'
;MFAIIGLQMREMKVWRVVIAAWVCWVLVVGTGRVCSSPAAGLMLSESDDVADKGKLDNGQPAQLGRFSLNKDSTTGDEYKDFIDGLITNSLADPNANKANLIKRLPASWLTVDDDGNSIYGLLELENTDITNCVVTLVISMNDLYLLGFHSSPAATNNAYYYFTDRAEAPGAGSLFPGATSVSLRYDGSYSGGLSGRDTVSLGLQPLWVAVKTLYQRLGDRNDWKTSLLVVVQMMLESIRFGVVLNDLVDNWYDFTNPTPLMIEVQNEWGTLSDSYRKALDEEDNVFTPPIYLDNWGTEIEMISEDEEDISRRLVTLMGKPNPRTLHQLMIIRPPVITSWPQQLQGGEIIITTTRVGGGGPDGLCVEVANDHQALDYEKEEVLLLSPCKSSTDPSLANQLWTFVKDDGTLRSYSNNWCVTMNYSSSQDDVIVVQECSIHLPEYYQHWELTREGCIKNMASGLFLTVDYPTHRIMVAPSSPHLRAGDVDLLSSA
;
A
#
# COMPACT_ATOMS: atom_id res chain seq x y z
N MET A 1 -77.35 -19.18 -8.56
CA MET A 1 -76.73 -17.86 -8.35
C MET A 1 -75.78 -17.66 -9.52
N PHE A 2 -76.25 -16.93 -10.54
CA PHE A 2 -75.60 -16.75 -11.83
C PHE A 2 -74.61 -15.58 -11.77
N ALA A 3 -73.45 -15.74 -12.44
CA ALA A 3 -72.70 -14.74 -13.23
C ALA A 3 -71.18 -14.91 -13.05
N ILE A 4 -70.46 -15.07 -14.16
CA ILE A 4 -69.10 -14.57 -14.50
C ILE A 4 -68.82 -15.15 -15.91
N ILE A 5 -69.23 -14.42 -16.95
CA ILE A 5 -68.42 -13.51 -17.79
C ILE A 5 -67.54 -14.28 -18.78
N GLY A 6 -67.99 -14.28 -20.04
CA GLY A 6 -67.15 -14.51 -21.21
C GLY A 6 -66.51 -13.21 -21.68
N LEU A 7 -65.24 -13.30 -22.09
CA LEU A 7 -64.57 -12.40 -23.03
C LEU A 7 -63.19 -13.02 -23.34
N GLN A 8 -63.11 -13.76 -24.44
CA GLN A 8 -61.82 -14.18 -25.00
C GLN A 8 -61.89 -14.06 -26.53
N MET A 9 -60.78 -13.60 -27.12
CA MET A 9 -60.47 -13.49 -28.55
C MET A 9 -60.68 -12.13 -29.24
N ARG A 10 -59.87 -11.12 -28.85
CA ARG A 10 -59.38 -10.06 -29.76
C ARG A 10 -58.03 -9.46 -29.31
N GLU A 11 -56.94 -10.22 -29.28
CA GLU A 11 -55.59 -9.62 -29.04
C GLU A 11 -54.42 -10.37 -29.76
N MET A 12 -54.67 -11.32 -30.68
CA MET A 12 -53.55 -12.06 -31.34
C MET A 12 -53.00 -11.44 -32.64
N LYS A 13 -53.44 -10.24 -33.04
CA LYS A 13 -52.96 -9.60 -34.28
C LYS A 13 -51.84 -8.57 -34.07
N VAL A 14 -51.73 -7.99 -32.87
CA VAL A 14 -50.71 -6.95 -32.58
C VAL A 14 -49.33 -7.59 -32.35
N TRP A 15 -49.28 -8.73 -31.66
CA TRP A 15 -48.02 -9.44 -31.37
C TRP A 15 -47.27 -9.95 -32.61
N ARG A 16 -47.98 -10.29 -33.69
CA ARG A 16 -47.35 -10.73 -34.94
C ARG A 16 -46.65 -9.60 -35.69
N VAL A 17 -47.11 -8.35 -35.52
CA VAL A 17 -46.49 -7.17 -36.14
C VAL A 17 -45.26 -6.72 -35.34
N VAL A 18 -45.30 -6.82 -34.01
CA VAL A 18 -44.17 -6.45 -33.13
C VAL A 18 -43.00 -7.42 -33.30
N ILE A 19 -43.27 -8.73 -33.39
CA ILE A 19 -42.20 -9.74 -33.59
C ILE A 19 -41.58 -9.61 -34.99
N ALA A 20 -42.38 -9.33 -36.03
CA ALA A 20 -41.86 -9.14 -37.38
C ALA A 20 -41.02 -7.84 -37.52
N ALA A 21 -41.40 -6.75 -36.83
CA ALA A 21 -40.63 -5.52 -36.81
C ALA A 21 -39.31 -5.66 -36.04
N TRP A 22 -39.30 -6.45 -34.97
CA TRP A 22 -38.10 -6.70 -34.15
C TRP A 22 -37.08 -7.58 -34.88
N VAL A 23 -37.53 -8.62 -35.59
CA VAL A 23 -36.64 -9.50 -36.38
C VAL A 23 -36.08 -8.80 -37.64
N CYS A 24 -36.83 -7.87 -38.25
CA CYS A 24 -36.31 -7.05 -39.36
C CYS A 24 -35.23 -6.05 -38.93
N TRP A 25 -35.21 -5.59 -37.68
CA TRP A 25 -34.15 -4.70 -37.19
C TRP A 25 -32.83 -5.43 -36.91
N VAL A 26 -32.89 -6.67 -36.43
CA VAL A 26 -31.69 -7.47 -36.14
C VAL A 26 -31.00 -7.98 -37.41
N LEU A 27 -31.73 -8.16 -38.51
CA LEU A 27 -31.16 -8.68 -39.77
C LEU A 27 -30.66 -7.61 -40.75
N VAL A 28 -30.98 -6.31 -40.54
CA VAL A 28 -30.56 -5.23 -41.45
C VAL A 28 -29.29 -4.50 -40.98
N VAL A 29 -28.87 -4.66 -39.72
CA VAL A 29 -27.64 -4.00 -39.19
C VAL A 29 -26.46 -4.97 -39.05
N GLY A 30 -26.67 -6.27 -39.24
CA GLY A 30 -25.61 -7.27 -39.19
C GLY A 30 -25.07 -7.65 -40.56
N THR A 31 -24.14 -6.86 -41.13
CA THR A 31 -23.01 -7.27 -42.00
C THR A 31 -22.44 -6.06 -42.75
N GLY A 32 -21.66 -5.25 -42.04
CA GLY A 32 -20.81 -4.24 -42.64
C GLY A 32 -19.45 -4.23 -41.97
N ARG A 33 -18.49 -5.02 -42.50
CA ARG A 33 -17.08 -4.78 -42.20
C ARG A 33 -16.68 -3.48 -42.88
N VAL A 34 -16.51 -2.43 -42.09
CA VAL A 34 -15.79 -1.22 -42.46
C VAL A 34 -14.88 -0.89 -41.28
N CYS A 35 -13.57 -0.85 -41.53
CA CYS A 35 -12.60 -0.26 -40.64
C CYS A 35 -12.92 1.25 -40.50
N SER A 36 -13.13 1.73 -39.28
CA SER A 36 -13.17 3.16 -38.98
C SER A 36 -12.78 3.42 -37.53
N SER A 37 -11.66 4.13 -37.40
CA SER A 37 -11.16 5.07 -36.38
C SER A 37 -11.62 5.04 -34.90
N PRO A 38 -10.72 5.46 -34.00
CA PRO A 38 -10.92 5.45 -32.57
C PRO A 38 -11.92 6.52 -32.10
N ALA A 39 -12.40 6.24 -30.89
CA ALA A 39 -13.39 6.98 -30.13
C ALA A 39 -13.12 8.49 -30.05
N ALA A 40 -14.23 9.22 -29.98
CA ALA A 40 -14.30 10.64 -29.70
C ALA A 40 -13.46 10.98 -28.47
N GLY A 41 -12.56 11.95 -28.64
CA GLY A 41 -11.60 12.38 -27.65
C GLY A 41 -12.26 12.98 -26.42
N LEU A 42 -11.79 12.51 -25.26
CA LEU A 42 -11.67 13.32 -24.07
C LEU A 42 -10.75 14.50 -24.44
N MET A 43 -11.28 15.73 -24.52
CA MET A 43 -10.42 16.91 -24.61
C MET A 43 -9.77 17.13 -23.25
N LEU A 44 -8.65 16.46 -23.01
CA LEU A 44 -7.57 17.13 -22.30
C LEU A 44 -7.22 18.34 -23.17
N SER A 45 -7.38 19.54 -22.61
CA SER A 45 -6.90 20.77 -23.22
C SER A 45 -5.37 20.65 -23.37
N GLU A 46 -4.93 20.08 -24.47
CA GLU A 46 -3.56 20.11 -24.95
C GLU A 46 -3.28 21.55 -25.37
N SER A 47 -2.70 22.34 -24.47
CA SER A 47 -1.98 23.55 -24.88
C SER A 47 -0.67 23.08 -25.52
N ASP A 48 -0.45 23.41 -26.79
CA ASP A 48 0.69 23.02 -27.65
C ASP A 48 2.09 23.51 -27.20
N ASP A 49 2.37 23.64 -25.91
CA ASP A 49 3.64 24.14 -25.34
C ASP A 49 4.29 23.15 -24.33
N VAL A 50 4.10 21.83 -24.47
CA VAL A 50 4.60 20.83 -23.48
C VAL A 50 5.80 20.02 -23.99
N ALA A 51 6.79 20.70 -24.57
CA ALA A 51 8.11 20.10 -24.81
C ALA A 51 9.27 20.79 -24.07
N ASP A 52 8.97 21.74 -23.17
CA ASP A 52 10.01 22.45 -22.39
C ASP A 52 9.65 22.64 -20.89
N LYS A 53 8.91 21.69 -20.30
CA LYS A 53 8.62 21.67 -18.85
C LYS A 53 9.60 20.76 -18.12
N GLY A 54 10.84 21.24 -17.96
CA GLY A 54 11.87 20.52 -17.20
C GLY A 54 12.77 21.42 -16.35
N LYS A 55 12.52 22.73 -16.32
CA LYS A 55 13.15 23.65 -15.37
C LYS A 55 12.07 24.54 -14.77
N LEU A 56 11.69 24.25 -13.53
CA LEU A 56 10.86 25.13 -12.72
C LEU A 56 11.63 26.44 -12.52
N ASP A 57 11.13 27.54 -13.10
CA ASP A 57 11.64 28.87 -12.79
C ASP A 57 11.37 29.18 -11.31
N ASN A 58 12.44 29.36 -10.53
CA ASN A 58 12.47 30.07 -9.24
C ASN A 58 11.34 29.76 -8.23
N GLY A 59 11.26 28.53 -7.73
CA GLY A 59 10.52 28.22 -6.50
C GLY A 59 8.99 28.38 -6.55
N GLN A 60 8.40 28.32 -7.75
CA GLN A 60 6.95 28.21 -7.88
C GLN A 60 6.47 26.78 -7.53
N PRO A 61 5.28 26.64 -6.89
CA PRO A 61 4.69 25.35 -6.60
C PRO A 61 4.49 24.47 -7.83
N ALA A 62 4.70 23.16 -7.68
CA ALA A 62 4.41 22.21 -8.75
C ALA A 62 2.90 22.14 -8.99
N GLN A 63 2.46 22.33 -10.24
CA GLN A 63 1.07 22.11 -10.61
C GLN A 63 0.87 20.60 -10.83
N LEU A 64 0.15 19.95 -9.90
CA LEU A 64 -0.06 18.51 -9.95
C LEU A 64 -1.11 18.15 -11.00
N GLY A 65 -2.16 18.96 -11.12
CA GLY A 65 -3.23 18.78 -12.09
C GLY A 65 -4.54 19.42 -11.66
N ARG A 66 -5.56 19.25 -12.50
CA ARG A 66 -6.95 19.66 -12.23
C ARG A 66 -7.88 18.47 -12.46
N PHE A 67 -8.72 18.19 -11.48
CA PHE A 67 -9.82 17.23 -11.59
C PHE A 67 -11.15 17.96 -11.67
N SER A 68 -11.87 17.78 -12.77
CA SER A 68 -13.16 18.41 -13.01
C SER A 68 -14.29 17.42 -12.77
N LEU A 69 -15.16 17.78 -11.82
CA LEU A 69 -16.28 16.99 -11.31
C LEU A 69 -17.59 17.53 -11.89
N ASN A 70 -18.39 16.65 -12.44
CA ASN A 70 -19.80 16.84 -12.75
C ASN A 70 -20.58 15.75 -12.03
N LYS A 71 -21.56 16.13 -11.19
CA LYS A 71 -22.30 15.16 -10.38
C LYS A 71 -23.08 14.12 -11.21
N ASP A 72 -23.41 14.45 -12.46
CA ASP A 72 -24.27 13.64 -13.31
C ASP A 72 -23.47 12.85 -14.37
N SER A 73 -22.22 13.23 -14.65
CA SER A 73 -21.45 12.63 -15.75
C SER A 73 -20.03 12.16 -15.41
N THR A 74 -19.42 12.60 -14.32
CA THR A 74 -18.06 12.14 -13.98
C THR A 74 -18.09 10.67 -13.60
N THR A 75 -17.23 9.88 -14.23
CA THR A 75 -17.15 8.42 -14.06
C THR A 75 -16.03 8.01 -13.12
N GLY A 76 -16.13 6.78 -12.60
CA GLY A 76 -15.05 6.17 -11.82
C GLY A 76 -13.78 5.98 -12.65
N ASP A 77 -13.92 5.67 -13.95
CA ASP A 77 -12.79 5.54 -14.87
C ASP A 77 -12.06 6.88 -15.06
N GLU A 78 -12.77 8.00 -15.26
CA GLU A 78 -12.16 9.33 -15.35
C GLU A 78 -11.42 9.71 -14.05
N TYR A 79 -11.99 9.34 -12.89
CA TYR A 79 -11.32 9.52 -11.61
C TYR A 79 -10.05 8.66 -11.50
N LYS A 80 -10.13 7.40 -11.92
CA LYS A 80 -8.99 6.48 -11.93
C LYS A 80 -7.88 6.99 -12.84
N ASP A 81 -8.20 7.35 -14.07
CA ASP A 81 -7.27 7.89 -15.05
C ASP A 81 -6.61 9.17 -14.53
N PHE A 82 -7.37 10.01 -13.82
CA PHE A 82 -6.83 11.20 -13.18
C PHE A 82 -5.81 10.85 -12.08
N ILE A 83 -6.14 9.95 -11.16
CA ILE A 83 -5.23 9.53 -10.07
C ILE A 83 -3.98 8.85 -10.64
N ASP A 84 -4.14 7.94 -11.59
CA ASP A 84 -3.02 7.28 -12.28
C ASP A 84 -2.14 8.30 -13.03
N GLY A 85 -2.77 9.29 -13.65
CA GLY A 85 -2.09 10.40 -14.31
C GLY A 85 -1.25 11.24 -13.34
N LEU A 86 -1.76 11.56 -12.14
CA LEU A 86 -1.00 12.25 -11.10
C LEU A 86 0.23 11.45 -10.68
N ILE A 87 0.04 10.16 -10.45
CA ILE A 87 1.10 9.26 -10.00
C ILE A 87 2.20 9.15 -11.07
N THR A 88 1.81 8.93 -12.32
CA THR A 88 2.76 8.67 -13.42
C THR A 88 3.45 9.92 -13.95
N ASN A 89 2.78 11.07 -13.96
CA ASN A 89 3.30 12.28 -14.60
C ASN A 89 3.81 13.34 -13.60
N SER A 90 3.26 13.38 -12.38
CA SER A 90 3.54 14.47 -11.44
C SER A 90 4.33 14.02 -10.22
N LEU A 91 4.21 12.75 -9.81
CA LEU A 91 4.88 12.20 -8.63
C LEU A 91 6.04 11.26 -8.97
N ALA A 92 6.04 10.69 -10.18
CA ALA A 92 7.15 9.87 -10.64
C ALA A 92 8.23 10.73 -11.31
N ASP A 93 9.40 10.86 -10.66
CA ASP A 93 10.57 11.49 -11.29
C ASP A 93 11.04 10.61 -12.48
N PRO A 94 10.96 11.11 -13.74
CA PRO A 94 11.36 10.34 -14.92
C PRO A 94 12.88 10.13 -15.01
N ASN A 95 13.69 10.86 -14.21
CA ASN A 95 15.14 10.83 -14.22
C ASN A 95 15.77 10.21 -12.95
N ALA A 96 14.97 9.77 -11.99
CA ALA A 96 15.49 9.20 -10.74
C ALA A 96 16.08 7.80 -10.96
N ASN A 97 17.41 7.72 -11.07
CA ASN A 97 18.14 6.47 -10.88
C ASN A 97 18.00 6.01 -9.41
N LYS A 98 17.82 4.69 -9.18
CA LYS A 98 17.63 4.02 -7.86
C LYS A 98 18.58 4.56 -6.76
N ALA A 99 19.81 4.95 -7.12
CA ALA A 99 20.84 5.44 -6.19
C ALA A 99 20.70 6.91 -5.73
N ASN A 100 19.92 7.76 -6.43
CA ASN A 100 19.75 9.17 -6.07
C ASN A 100 18.51 9.43 -5.21
N LEU A 101 17.55 8.49 -5.16
CA LEU A 101 16.34 8.58 -4.34
C LEU A 101 16.63 8.45 -2.83
N ILE A 102 17.64 7.67 -2.46
CA ILE A 102 18.04 7.44 -1.05
C ILE A 102 18.77 8.65 -0.45
N LYS A 103 19.32 9.57 -1.29
CA LYS A 103 20.11 10.73 -0.83
C LYS A 103 19.34 12.04 -0.65
N ARG A 104 18.04 12.08 -0.96
CA ARG A 104 17.27 13.34 -0.94
C ARG A 104 16.45 13.47 0.34
N LEU A 105 16.97 14.15 1.36
CA LEU A 105 16.17 14.88 2.36
C LEU A 105 17.07 15.87 3.15
N PRO A 106 17.14 17.16 2.79
CA PRO A 106 17.55 18.20 3.73
C PRO A 106 16.39 18.60 4.65
N ALA A 107 16.74 18.87 5.90
CA ALA A 107 15.82 19.32 6.94
C ALA A 107 15.38 20.78 6.73
N SER A 108 14.06 20.98 6.77
CA SER A 108 13.32 22.16 7.26
C SER A 108 13.59 23.54 6.63
N TRP A 109 12.48 24.22 6.29
CA TRP A 109 12.33 25.68 5.99
C TRP A 109 12.52 26.18 4.55
N LEU A 110 12.74 25.31 3.59
CA LEU A 110 13.10 25.72 2.23
C LEU A 110 11.92 25.49 1.27
N THR A 111 11.43 26.55 0.60
CA THR A 111 10.39 26.48 -0.45
C THR A 111 10.83 25.69 -1.68
N VAL A 112 12.11 25.34 -1.72
CA VAL A 112 12.77 24.53 -2.73
C VAL A 112 13.79 23.63 -2.03
N ASP A 113 13.83 22.33 -2.33
CA ASP A 113 14.89 21.45 -1.80
C ASP A 113 16.31 21.91 -2.21
N ASP A 114 17.35 21.21 -1.75
CA ASP A 114 18.75 21.52 -2.08
C ASP A 114 19.01 21.56 -3.61
N ASP A 115 18.12 20.96 -4.41
CA ASP A 115 18.18 20.89 -5.86
C ASP A 115 17.32 21.96 -6.58
N GLY A 116 16.59 22.81 -5.83
CA GLY A 116 15.72 23.84 -6.41
C GLY A 116 14.29 23.39 -6.73
N ASN A 117 13.85 22.21 -6.27
CA ASN A 117 12.51 21.68 -6.54
C ASN A 117 11.49 22.14 -5.50
N SER A 118 10.31 22.58 -5.93
CA SER A 118 9.23 22.95 -5.01
C SER A 118 8.85 21.79 -4.09
N ILE A 119 8.86 22.04 -2.78
CA ILE A 119 8.38 21.08 -1.77
C ILE A 119 6.84 21.04 -1.65
N TYR A 120 6.14 21.83 -2.46
CA TYR A 120 4.68 21.93 -2.48
C TYR A 120 4.10 21.63 -3.87
N GLY A 121 3.00 20.89 -3.87
CA GLY A 121 2.16 20.63 -5.03
C GLY A 121 0.79 21.31 -4.90
N LEU A 122 0.27 21.80 -6.02
CA LEU A 122 -1.07 22.38 -6.15
C LEU A 122 -1.96 21.45 -6.96
N LEU A 123 -3.07 21.04 -6.37
CA LEU A 123 -4.07 20.17 -7.00
C LEU A 123 -5.41 20.88 -7.01
N GLU A 124 -5.96 21.14 -8.20
CA GLU A 124 -7.24 21.82 -8.35
C GLU A 124 -8.39 20.81 -8.44
N LEU A 125 -9.42 21.02 -7.63
CA LEU A 125 -10.70 20.32 -7.71
C LEU A 125 -11.76 21.30 -8.20
N GLU A 126 -12.29 21.06 -9.39
CA GLU A 126 -13.30 21.89 -10.02
C GLU A 126 -14.67 21.21 -9.95
N ASN A 127 -15.67 21.90 -9.44
CA ASN A 127 -17.06 21.48 -9.56
C ASN A 127 -17.71 22.22 -10.74
N THR A 128 -17.88 21.52 -11.85
CA THR A 128 -18.35 22.09 -13.12
C THR A 128 -19.83 22.46 -13.11
N ASP A 129 -20.62 21.97 -12.15
CA ASP A 129 -22.02 22.34 -11.97
C ASP A 129 -22.20 23.75 -11.39
N ILE A 130 -21.10 24.35 -10.90
CA ILE A 130 -21.10 25.67 -10.26
C ILE A 130 -20.02 26.54 -10.90
N THR A 131 -20.44 27.68 -11.46
CA THR A 131 -19.52 28.61 -12.15
C THR A 131 -18.34 29.02 -11.26
N ASN A 132 -17.13 28.82 -11.77
CA ASN A 132 -15.84 29.12 -11.12
C ASN A 132 -15.58 28.38 -9.80
N CYS A 133 -16.29 27.28 -9.51
CA CYS A 133 -16.13 26.52 -8.27
C CYS A 133 -14.86 25.67 -8.31
N VAL A 134 -13.74 26.29 -7.96
CA VAL A 134 -12.42 25.63 -7.90
C VAL A 134 -11.86 25.75 -6.48
N VAL A 135 -11.45 24.61 -5.93
CA VAL A 135 -10.69 24.52 -4.68
C VAL A 135 -9.29 24.05 -5.03
N THR A 136 -8.26 24.78 -4.60
CA THR A 136 -6.87 24.36 -4.81
C THR A 136 -6.31 23.78 -3.53
N LEU A 137 -5.97 22.50 -3.54
CA LEU A 137 -5.31 21.82 -2.44
C LEU A 137 -3.81 22.12 -2.46
N VAL A 138 -3.24 22.38 -1.29
CA VAL A 138 -1.79 22.56 -1.12
C VAL A 138 -1.26 21.31 -0.42
N ILE A 139 -0.45 20.55 -1.15
CA ILE A 139 0.05 19.25 -0.74
C ILE A 139 1.55 19.36 -0.50
N SER A 140 2.04 18.81 0.60
CA SER A 140 3.48 18.65 0.81
C SER A 140 3.98 17.49 -0.06
N MET A 141 5.01 17.74 -0.86
CA MET A 141 5.60 16.71 -1.72
C MET A 141 6.48 15.72 -0.95
N ASN A 142 6.80 16.02 0.32
CA ASN A 142 7.66 15.20 1.17
C ASN A 142 6.91 14.04 1.85
N ASP A 143 5.62 14.23 2.11
CA ASP A 143 4.75 13.28 2.83
C ASP A 143 3.36 13.11 2.17
N LEU A 144 3.12 13.79 1.05
CA LEU A 144 1.81 13.85 0.39
C LEU A 144 0.67 14.28 1.33
N TYR A 145 0.97 15.03 2.40
CA TYR A 145 -0.03 15.49 3.35
C TYR A 145 -0.67 16.80 2.88
N LEU A 146 -1.97 16.95 3.16
CA LEU A 146 -2.69 18.19 2.90
C LEU A 146 -2.25 19.24 3.93
N LEU A 147 -1.62 20.31 3.46
CA LEU A 147 -1.25 21.45 4.30
C LEU A 147 -2.41 22.42 4.48
N GLY A 148 -3.25 22.52 3.46
CA GLY A 148 -4.37 23.44 3.43
C GLY A 148 -5.07 23.47 2.08
N PHE A 149 -6.03 24.37 1.94
CA PHE A 149 -6.75 24.61 0.70
C PHE A 149 -6.98 26.09 0.46
N HIS A 150 -6.98 26.48 -0.81
CA HIS A 150 -7.31 27.81 -1.27
C HIS A 150 -8.69 27.81 -1.92
N SER A 151 -9.44 28.89 -1.66
CA SER A 151 -10.80 29.08 -2.13
C SER A 151 -11.05 30.57 -2.37
N SER A 152 -11.56 30.89 -3.56
CA SER A 152 -11.84 32.26 -4.00
C SER A 152 -13.23 32.40 -4.64
N PRO A 153 -14.33 32.20 -3.88
CA PRO A 153 -15.69 32.26 -4.41
C PRO A 153 -16.12 33.65 -4.91
N ALA A 154 -15.42 34.69 -4.47
CA ALA A 154 -15.55 36.05 -4.98
C ALA A 154 -14.21 36.77 -4.81
N ALA A 155 -13.96 37.83 -5.59
CA ALA A 155 -12.73 38.61 -5.52
C ALA A 155 -12.42 39.16 -4.12
N THR A 156 -13.45 39.43 -3.32
CA THR A 156 -13.33 39.91 -1.93
C THR A 156 -13.15 38.80 -0.90
N ASN A 157 -13.23 37.54 -1.32
CA ASN A 157 -13.21 36.37 -0.47
C ASN A 157 -12.11 35.40 -0.94
N ASN A 158 -10.94 35.94 -1.24
CA ASN A 158 -9.75 35.19 -1.62
C ASN A 158 -8.97 34.74 -0.37
N ALA A 159 -9.00 33.45 -0.02
CA ALA A 159 -8.33 32.96 1.20
C ALA A 159 -7.69 31.60 1.01
N TYR A 160 -6.56 31.42 1.71
CA TYR A 160 -5.84 30.17 1.89
C TYR A 160 -6.00 29.72 3.34
N TYR A 161 -6.62 28.56 3.53
CA TYR A 161 -6.88 27.93 4.80
C TYR A 161 -5.86 26.84 5.06
N TYR A 162 -5.20 26.85 6.22
CA TYR A 162 -4.15 25.87 6.55
C TYR A 162 -4.35 25.29 7.95
N PHE A 163 -3.94 24.05 8.17
CA PHE A 163 -4.07 23.37 9.46
C PHE A 163 -3.11 23.95 10.52
N THR A 164 -3.49 23.90 11.80
CA THR A 164 -2.67 24.46 12.90
C THR A 164 -1.37 23.72 13.18
N ASP A 165 -1.33 22.42 12.90
CA ASP A 165 -0.16 21.55 13.09
C ASP A 165 0.87 21.71 11.98
N ARG A 166 0.58 22.49 10.94
CA ARG A 166 1.41 22.66 9.76
C ARG A 166 2.17 23.97 9.82
N ALA A 167 3.20 24.00 10.67
CA ALA A 167 4.11 25.13 10.76
C ALA A 167 4.89 25.37 9.45
N GLU A 168 5.01 24.33 8.62
CA GLU A 168 5.59 24.30 7.28
C GLU A 168 4.66 24.83 6.18
N ALA A 169 3.39 25.14 6.48
CA ALA A 169 2.46 25.66 5.49
C ALA A 169 2.95 27.03 4.97
N PRO A 170 3.00 27.24 3.64
CA PRO A 170 3.43 28.52 3.09
C PRO A 170 2.51 29.67 3.49
N GLY A 171 3.06 30.88 3.54
CA GLY A 171 2.21 32.07 3.59
C GLY A 171 1.34 32.17 2.33
N ALA A 172 0.10 32.65 2.48
CA ALA A 172 -0.81 32.81 1.34
C ALA A 172 -0.21 33.67 0.23
N GLY A 173 0.55 34.71 0.59
CA GLY A 173 1.13 35.65 -0.38
C GLY A 173 2.15 35.04 -1.35
N SER A 174 2.81 33.93 -1.01
CA SER A 174 3.75 33.25 -1.91
C SER A 174 3.06 32.29 -2.87
N LEU A 175 1.98 31.63 -2.42
CA LEU A 175 1.23 30.67 -3.25
C LEU A 175 0.11 31.33 -4.06
N PHE A 176 -0.60 32.26 -3.43
CA PHE A 176 -1.84 32.85 -3.92
C PHE A 176 -1.79 34.37 -3.69
N PRO A 177 -1.18 35.14 -4.61
CA PRO A 177 -1.06 36.58 -4.48
C PRO A 177 -2.41 37.26 -4.19
N GLY A 178 -2.46 38.07 -3.13
CA GLY A 178 -3.67 38.75 -2.69
C GLY A 178 -4.64 37.90 -1.86
N ALA A 179 -4.33 36.62 -1.61
CA ALA A 179 -5.11 35.80 -0.69
C ALA A 179 -4.75 36.09 0.77
N THR A 180 -5.73 35.96 1.63
CA THR A 180 -5.56 36.02 3.09
C THR A 180 -5.24 34.64 3.65
N SER A 181 -4.26 34.55 4.55
CA SER A 181 -3.97 33.32 5.30
C SER A 181 -4.95 33.17 6.48
N VAL A 182 -5.58 32.01 6.60
CA VAL A 182 -6.51 31.69 7.68
C VAL A 182 -6.15 30.34 8.30
N SER A 183 -5.78 30.34 9.59
CA SER A 183 -5.51 29.09 10.30
C SER A 183 -6.81 28.39 10.68
N LEU A 184 -6.94 27.12 10.28
CA LEU A 184 -7.99 26.21 10.75
C LEU A 184 -7.69 25.86 12.21
N ARG A 185 -8.67 25.96 13.10
CA ARG A 185 -8.47 25.70 14.55
C ARG A 185 -8.42 24.21 14.90
N TYR A 186 -7.85 23.40 14.03
CA TYR A 186 -7.69 21.96 14.15
C TYR A 186 -6.54 21.49 13.25
N ASP A 187 -5.94 20.36 13.62
CA ASP A 187 -4.86 19.73 12.86
C ASP A 187 -5.38 18.91 11.66
N GLY A 188 -4.46 18.50 10.79
CA GLY A 188 -4.76 17.65 9.64
C GLY A 188 -4.76 16.15 9.93
N SER A 189 -4.64 15.72 11.20
CA SER A 189 -4.53 14.30 11.55
C SER A 189 -5.89 13.63 11.76
N TYR A 190 -5.97 12.32 11.50
CA TYR A 190 -7.18 11.53 11.72
C TYR A 190 -7.51 11.30 13.20
N SER A 191 -6.49 11.27 14.07
CA SER A 191 -6.68 11.15 15.52
C SER A 191 -7.07 12.49 16.18
N GLY A 192 -6.86 13.61 15.49
CA GLY A 192 -7.19 14.95 15.96
C GLY A 192 -8.32 15.59 15.17
N GLY A 193 -7.95 16.46 14.23
CA GLY A 193 -8.87 17.38 13.56
C GLY A 193 -9.82 16.75 12.56
N LEU A 194 -9.41 15.64 11.91
CA LEU A 194 -10.13 14.95 10.83
C LEU A 194 -10.59 13.53 11.25
N SER A 195 -11.23 13.40 12.40
CA SER A 195 -11.69 12.10 12.92
C SER A 195 -13.00 11.59 12.27
N GLY A 196 -13.32 10.31 12.48
CA GLY A 196 -14.59 9.68 12.07
C GLY A 196 -14.61 9.09 10.66
N ARG A 197 -13.46 8.67 10.13
CA ARG A 197 -13.31 8.10 8.78
C ARG A 197 -14.32 7.01 8.46
N ASP A 198 -14.52 6.07 9.38
CA ASP A 198 -15.44 4.94 9.29
C ASP A 198 -16.93 5.33 9.13
N THR A 199 -17.27 6.58 9.44
CA THR A 199 -18.65 7.10 9.36
C THR A 199 -18.91 8.03 8.19
N VAL A 200 -17.87 8.43 7.45
CA VAL A 200 -17.98 9.38 6.34
C VAL A 200 -18.02 8.64 5.02
N SER A 201 -19.12 8.77 4.30
CA SER A 201 -19.28 8.17 2.98
C SER A 201 -18.38 8.85 1.93
N LEU A 202 -17.79 8.06 1.06
CA LEU A 202 -16.91 8.45 -0.03
C LEU A 202 -17.53 8.05 -1.37
N GLY A 203 -17.25 8.83 -2.43
CA GLY A 203 -17.80 8.62 -3.77
C GLY A 203 -18.07 9.95 -4.48
N LEU A 204 -18.63 9.91 -5.69
CA LEU A 204 -18.85 11.09 -6.53
C LEU A 204 -19.66 12.18 -5.80
N GLN A 205 -20.82 11.80 -5.25
CA GLN A 205 -21.72 12.75 -4.60
C GLN A 205 -21.10 13.35 -3.32
N PRO A 206 -20.50 12.56 -2.40
CA PRO A 206 -19.73 13.12 -1.29
C PRO A 206 -18.62 14.08 -1.70
N LEU A 207 -17.82 13.73 -2.71
CA LEU A 207 -16.72 14.59 -3.19
C LEU A 207 -17.25 15.90 -3.78
N TRP A 208 -18.31 15.82 -4.59
CA TRP A 208 -18.97 16.99 -5.16
C TRP A 208 -19.48 17.95 -4.07
N VAL A 209 -20.12 17.41 -3.03
CA VAL A 209 -20.59 18.20 -1.87
C VAL A 209 -19.42 18.79 -1.10
N ALA A 210 -18.33 18.04 -0.92
CA ALA A 210 -17.15 18.49 -0.21
C ALA A 210 -16.50 19.69 -0.93
N VAL A 211 -16.26 19.59 -2.24
CA VAL A 211 -15.68 20.69 -3.05
C VAL A 211 -16.57 21.93 -2.99
N LYS A 212 -17.89 21.75 -3.15
CA LYS A 212 -18.86 22.85 -3.04
C LYS A 212 -18.80 23.51 -1.66
N THR A 213 -18.74 22.72 -0.59
CA THR A 213 -18.74 23.20 0.79
C THR A 213 -17.47 24.02 1.08
N LEU A 214 -16.30 23.53 0.65
CA LEU A 214 -15.03 24.22 0.82
C LEU A 214 -14.93 25.50 -0.04
N TYR A 215 -15.44 25.47 -1.28
CA TYR A 215 -15.47 26.63 -2.15
C TYR A 215 -16.41 27.71 -1.62
N GLN A 216 -17.68 27.37 -1.38
CA GLN A 216 -18.72 28.31 -0.97
C GLN A 216 -18.68 28.63 0.53
N ARG A 217 -17.84 27.94 1.31
CA ARG A 217 -17.71 28.10 2.77
C ARG A 217 -19.03 27.85 3.49
N LEU A 218 -19.75 26.84 3.04
CA LEU A 218 -21.04 26.47 3.61
C LEU A 218 -20.86 25.76 4.94
N GLY A 219 -21.91 25.79 5.76
CA GLY A 219 -21.97 24.98 6.96
C GLY A 219 -21.15 25.51 8.13
N ASP A 220 -21.03 24.68 9.16
CA ASP A 220 -20.20 24.93 10.33
C ASP A 220 -18.81 24.28 10.22
N ARG A 221 -18.05 24.30 11.31
CA ARG A 221 -16.70 23.72 11.35
C ARG A 221 -16.70 22.21 11.08
N ASN A 222 -17.74 21.50 11.49
CA ASN A 222 -17.84 20.06 11.29
C ASN A 222 -18.09 19.75 9.82
N ASP A 223 -18.91 20.55 9.12
CA ASP A 223 -19.11 20.40 7.68
C ASP A 223 -17.78 20.54 6.90
N TRP A 224 -16.91 21.45 7.32
CA TRP A 224 -15.59 21.63 6.73
C TRP A 224 -14.65 20.47 7.05
N LYS A 225 -14.66 19.97 8.29
CA LYS A 225 -13.87 18.79 8.68
C LYS A 225 -14.27 17.57 7.87
N THR A 226 -15.56 17.29 7.77
CA THR A 226 -16.10 16.20 6.95
C THR A 226 -15.71 16.37 5.48
N SER A 227 -15.83 17.59 4.93
CA SER A 227 -15.45 17.85 3.54
C SER A 227 -13.95 17.65 3.28
N LEU A 228 -13.09 18.11 4.20
CA LEU A 228 -11.65 17.86 4.12
C LEU A 228 -11.32 16.37 4.24
N LEU A 229 -12.02 15.66 5.12
CA LEU A 229 -11.85 14.22 5.30
C LEU A 229 -12.20 13.43 4.03
N VAL A 230 -13.30 13.80 3.36
CA VAL A 230 -13.66 13.23 2.04
C VAL A 230 -12.55 13.50 1.03
N VAL A 231 -12.10 14.76 0.92
CA VAL A 231 -11.06 15.15 -0.06
C VAL A 231 -9.74 14.44 0.20
N VAL A 232 -9.30 14.33 1.45
CA VAL A 232 -8.05 13.65 1.81
C VAL A 232 -8.14 12.16 1.46
N GLN A 233 -9.22 11.49 1.86
CA GLN A 233 -9.38 10.05 1.59
C GLN A 233 -9.52 9.75 0.10
N MET A 234 -10.28 10.56 -0.64
CA MET A 234 -10.43 10.34 -2.07
C MET A 234 -9.13 10.73 -2.80
N MET A 235 -8.64 11.96 -2.66
CA MET A 235 -7.50 12.37 -3.48
C MET A 235 -6.17 11.78 -3.02
N LEU A 236 -5.83 11.92 -1.73
CA LEU A 236 -4.48 11.62 -1.24
C LEU A 236 -4.30 10.15 -0.91
N GLU A 237 -5.30 9.52 -0.28
CA GLU A 237 -5.19 8.09 0.03
C GLU A 237 -5.32 7.21 -1.22
N SER A 238 -6.04 7.63 -2.27
CA SER A 238 -6.04 6.91 -3.56
C SER A 238 -4.72 7.03 -4.33
N ILE A 239 -4.01 8.15 -4.17
CA ILE A 239 -2.65 8.29 -4.72
C ILE A 239 -1.73 7.27 -4.05
N ARG A 240 -1.82 7.12 -2.73
CA ARG A 240 -1.00 6.15 -1.98
C ARG A 240 -1.44 4.73 -2.29
N PHE A 241 -2.69 4.40 -2.04
CA PHE A 241 -3.20 3.04 -1.97
C PHE A 241 -4.16 2.72 -3.11
N GLY A 242 -3.79 1.72 -3.90
CA GLY A 242 -4.62 1.21 -4.98
C GLY A 242 -5.86 0.49 -4.47
N VAL A 243 -5.80 -0.14 -3.28
CA VAL A 243 -6.99 -0.70 -2.62
C VAL A 243 -8.04 0.39 -2.34
N VAL A 244 -7.61 1.59 -1.94
CA VAL A 244 -8.51 2.73 -1.75
C VAL A 244 -9.06 3.22 -3.09
N LEU A 245 -8.19 3.38 -4.09
CA LEU A 245 -8.60 3.80 -5.44
C LEU A 245 -9.65 2.85 -6.04
N ASN A 246 -9.38 1.55 -6.03
CA ASN A 246 -10.24 0.55 -6.65
C ASN A 246 -11.59 0.44 -5.94
N ASP A 247 -11.61 0.45 -4.60
CA ASP A 247 -12.87 0.46 -3.85
C ASP A 247 -13.74 1.70 -4.19
N LEU A 248 -13.12 2.87 -4.35
CA LEU A 248 -13.82 4.09 -4.75
C LEU A 248 -14.32 4.06 -6.20
N VAL A 249 -13.57 3.45 -7.12
CA VAL A 249 -13.97 3.29 -8.52
C VAL A 249 -15.15 2.33 -8.63
N ASP A 250 -15.08 1.20 -7.93
CA ASP A 250 -16.15 0.19 -7.92
C ASP A 250 -17.45 0.72 -7.29
N ASN A 251 -17.32 1.59 -6.28
CA ASN A 251 -18.46 2.19 -5.57
C ASN A 251 -18.70 3.67 -5.93
N TRP A 252 -18.24 4.13 -7.09
CA TRP A 252 -18.17 5.56 -7.43
C TRP A 252 -19.51 6.29 -7.31
N TYR A 253 -20.60 5.65 -7.76
CA TYR A 253 -21.95 6.22 -7.72
C TYR A 253 -22.75 5.80 -6.48
N ASP A 254 -22.47 4.62 -5.94
CA ASP A 254 -23.23 4.06 -4.82
C ASP A 254 -22.79 4.63 -3.47
N PHE A 255 -21.59 5.21 -3.41
CA PHE A 255 -20.90 5.74 -2.24
C PHE A 255 -20.81 4.77 -1.05
N THR A 256 -19.63 4.66 -0.47
CA THR A 256 -19.40 3.71 0.62
C THR A 256 -18.61 4.35 1.74
N ASN A 257 -18.80 3.84 2.96
CA ASN A 257 -17.90 4.18 4.04
C ASN A 257 -16.60 3.39 3.87
N PRO A 258 -15.44 3.93 4.29
CA PRO A 258 -14.18 3.21 4.25
C PRO A 258 -14.27 1.84 4.90
N THR A 259 -13.79 0.82 4.19
CA THR A 259 -13.66 -0.51 4.77
C THR A 259 -12.58 -0.51 5.86
N PRO A 260 -12.67 -1.40 6.86
CA PRO A 260 -11.60 -1.63 7.84
C PRO A 260 -10.22 -1.79 7.21
N LEU A 261 -10.09 -2.54 6.10
CA LEU A 261 -8.81 -2.65 5.38
C LEU A 261 -8.32 -1.30 4.84
N MET A 262 -9.20 -0.47 4.27
CA MET A 262 -8.82 0.87 3.82
C MET A 262 -8.32 1.75 4.98
N ILE A 263 -9.00 1.70 6.13
CA ILE A 263 -8.58 2.47 7.31
C ILE A 263 -7.22 1.98 7.81
N GLU A 264 -7.01 0.66 7.82
CA GLU A 264 -5.78 0.05 8.31
C GLU A 264 -4.58 0.43 7.44
N VAL A 265 -4.68 0.29 6.11
CA VAL A 265 -3.56 0.68 5.23
C VAL A 265 -3.22 2.16 5.34
N GLN A 266 -4.22 3.02 5.55
CA GLN A 266 -4.00 4.46 5.78
C GLN A 266 -3.26 4.73 7.10
N ASN A 267 -3.55 3.96 8.16
CA ASN A 267 -2.85 4.06 9.45
C ASN A 267 -1.40 3.59 9.33
N GLU A 268 -1.21 2.48 8.61
CA GLU A 268 0.07 1.80 8.52
C GLU A 268 0.97 2.39 7.42
N TRP A 269 0.55 3.43 6.69
CA TRP A 269 1.37 3.99 5.61
C TRP A 269 2.81 4.33 6.04
N GLY A 270 2.96 4.90 7.24
CA GLY A 270 4.29 5.20 7.78
C GLY A 270 5.10 3.97 8.12
N THR A 271 4.50 3.01 8.81
CA THR A 271 5.13 1.72 9.12
C THR A 271 5.53 0.99 7.84
N LEU A 272 4.64 0.94 6.85
CA LEU A 272 4.86 0.34 5.53
C LEU A 272 6.03 0.99 4.79
N SER A 273 6.06 2.31 4.76
CA SER A 273 7.13 3.10 4.13
C SER A 273 8.47 2.88 4.82
N ASP A 274 8.50 2.93 6.16
CA ASP A 274 9.72 2.72 6.94
C ASP A 274 10.25 1.29 6.78
N SER A 275 9.40 0.28 6.88
CA SER A 275 9.82 -1.12 6.71
C SER A 275 10.28 -1.41 5.28
N TYR A 276 9.63 -0.81 4.26
CA TYR A 276 10.07 -0.96 2.86
C TYR A 276 11.46 -0.37 2.63
N ARG A 277 11.72 0.81 3.21
CA ARG A 277 13.04 1.44 3.14
C ARG A 277 14.12 0.62 3.84
N LYS A 278 13.85 0.12 5.04
CA LYS A 278 14.80 -0.75 5.75
C LYS A 278 15.15 -1.99 4.95
N ALA A 279 14.13 -2.64 4.36
CA ALA A 279 14.34 -3.79 3.49
C ALA A 279 15.25 -3.48 2.30
N LEU A 280 15.20 -2.26 1.76
CA LEU A 280 16.07 -1.80 0.67
C LEU A 280 17.48 -1.41 1.13
N ASP A 281 17.60 -0.70 2.25
CA ASP A 281 18.88 -0.17 2.75
C ASP A 281 19.76 -1.28 3.36
N GLU A 282 19.15 -2.31 3.94
CA GLU A 282 19.86 -3.37 4.67
C GLU A 282 20.31 -4.53 3.75
N GLU A 283 20.00 -4.51 2.45
CA GLU A 283 20.22 -5.63 1.49
C GLU A 283 19.58 -6.97 1.88
N ASP A 284 18.85 -7.00 2.99
CA ASP A 284 18.28 -8.22 3.57
C ASP A 284 16.90 -8.56 2.98
N ASN A 285 16.28 -7.66 2.20
CA ASN A 285 15.03 -7.90 1.45
C ASN A 285 13.83 -8.39 2.27
N VAL A 286 13.89 -8.26 3.60
CA VAL A 286 12.86 -8.71 4.54
C VAL A 286 12.29 -7.50 5.27
N PHE A 287 10.96 -7.45 5.43
CA PHE A 287 10.32 -6.47 6.28
C PHE A 287 10.59 -6.77 7.75
N THR A 288 11.23 -5.84 8.46
CA THR A 288 11.59 -5.99 9.87
C THR A 288 11.10 -4.80 10.69
N PRO A 289 10.04 -4.98 11.53
CA PRO A 289 9.23 -6.19 11.76
C PRO A 289 8.19 -6.51 10.67
N PRO A 290 7.61 -7.74 10.67
CA PRO A 290 6.43 -8.05 9.87
C PRO A 290 5.31 -7.04 10.13
N ILE A 291 4.58 -6.69 9.07
CA ILE A 291 3.44 -5.77 9.17
C ILE A 291 2.16 -6.59 9.09
N TYR A 292 1.31 -6.43 10.08
CA TYR A 292 0.01 -7.08 10.15
C TYR A 292 -1.07 -6.05 9.81
N LEU A 293 -1.88 -6.34 8.79
CA LEU A 293 -3.03 -5.51 8.42
C LEU A 293 -4.31 -6.25 8.78
N ASP A 294 -5.17 -5.67 9.61
CA ASP A 294 -6.49 -6.24 9.89
C ASP A 294 -7.47 -6.01 8.73
N ASN A 295 -8.04 -7.09 8.20
CA ASN A 295 -9.15 -7.09 7.27
C ASN A 295 -10.33 -7.86 7.85
N TRP A 296 -11.24 -7.15 8.53
CA TRP A 296 -12.46 -7.74 9.14
C TRP A 296 -12.18 -8.85 10.16
N GLY A 297 -11.14 -8.68 10.99
CA GLY A 297 -10.68 -9.68 11.95
C GLY A 297 -9.81 -10.77 11.32
N THR A 298 -9.49 -10.66 10.02
CA THR A 298 -8.50 -11.50 9.35
C THR A 298 -7.19 -10.73 9.28
N GLU A 299 -6.19 -11.20 9.99
CA GLU A 299 -4.85 -10.61 9.99
C GLU A 299 -4.13 -10.98 8.68
N ILE A 300 -3.86 -9.99 7.84
CA ILE A 300 -3.02 -10.12 6.65
C ILE A 300 -1.59 -9.85 7.09
N GLU A 301 -0.83 -10.92 7.23
CA GLU A 301 0.60 -10.83 7.53
C GLU A 301 1.38 -10.54 6.25
N MET A 302 2.07 -9.39 6.22
CA MET A 302 3.12 -9.11 5.25
C MET A 302 4.45 -9.57 5.82
N ILE A 303 4.68 -10.88 5.74
CA ILE A 303 6.02 -11.46 5.72
C ILE A 303 6.53 -11.34 4.30
N SER A 304 7.80 -10.99 4.11
CA SER A 304 8.46 -11.25 2.84
C SER A 304 9.76 -12.00 3.06
N GLU A 305 10.04 -12.90 2.12
CA GLU A 305 11.27 -13.67 2.03
C GLU A 305 12.25 -13.07 0.98
N ASP A 306 11.78 -12.19 0.08
CA ASP A 306 12.61 -11.48 -0.92
C ASP A 306 12.05 -10.10 -1.40
N GLU A 307 12.83 -9.31 -2.15
CA GLU A 307 12.45 -7.96 -2.65
C GLU A 307 11.29 -8.03 -3.64
N GLU A 308 11.15 -9.15 -4.36
CA GLU A 308 10.18 -9.32 -5.43
C GLU A 308 8.78 -9.60 -4.85
N ASP A 309 8.66 -10.39 -3.79
CA ASP A 309 7.40 -10.63 -3.09
C ASP A 309 6.95 -9.38 -2.31
N ILE A 310 7.88 -8.66 -1.67
CA ILE A 310 7.61 -7.32 -1.11
C ILE A 310 7.00 -6.43 -2.20
N SER A 311 7.71 -6.34 -3.33
CA SER A 311 7.31 -5.46 -4.42
C SER A 311 5.97 -5.90 -5.01
N ARG A 312 5.70 -7.20 -5.13
CA ARG A 312 4.45 -7.75 -5.69
C ARG A 312 3.26 -7.54 -4.77
N ARG A 313 3.41 -7.80 -3.48
CA ARG A 313 2.36 -7.58 -2.47
C ARG A 313 2.07 -6.09 -2.30
N LEU A 314 3.09 -5.26 -2.23
CA LEU A 314 2.92 -3.81 -2.22
C LEU A 314 2.38 -3.28 -3.54
N VAL A 315 2.79 -3.80 -4.70
CA VAL A 315 2.19 -3.44 -6.00
C VAL A 315 0.70 -3.74 -6.00
N THR A 316 0.30 -4.87 -5.41
CA THR A 316 -1.11 -5.26 -5.29
C THR A 316 -1.87 -4.32 -4.34
N LEU A 317 -1.32 -4.07 -3.14
CA LEU A 317 -1.93 -3.19 -2.13
C LEU A 317 -2.02 -1.73 -2.61
N MET A 318 -0.96 -1.27 -3.28
CA MET A 318 -0.80 0.09 -3.80
C MET A 318 -1.39 0.26 -5.20
N GLY A 319 -1.79 -0.84 -5.86
CA GLY A 319 -2.36 -0.90 -7.21
C GLY A 319 -1.49 -0.23 -8.27
N LYS A 320 -0.16 -0.26 -8.14
CA LYS A 320 0.74 0.50 -9.01
C LYS A 320 1.26 -0.34 -10.18
N PRO A 321 1.20 0.18 -11.42
CA PRO A 321 1.52 -0.62 -12.62
C PRO A 321 3.01 -0.94 -12.76
N ASN A 322 3.90 -0.29 -12.01
CA ASN A 322 5.33 -0.61 -12.05
C ASN A 322 6.02 -0.44 -10.67
N PRO A 323 7.10 -1.20 -10.40
CA PRO A 323 7.86 -1.12 -9.15
C PRO A 323 8.55 0.23 -8.88
N ARG A 324 8.84 1.04 -9.91
CA ARG A 324 9.50 2.35 -9.73
C ARG A 324 8.57 3.36 -9.07
N THR A 325 7.33 3.39 -9.52
CA THR A 325 6.26 4.23 -8.96
C THR A 325 5.97 3.84 -7.52
N LEU A 326 5.94 2.53 -7.22
CA LEU A 326 5.83 2.05 -5.85
C LEU A 326 6.98 2.58 -4.98
N HIS A 327 8.22 2.40 -5.45
CA HIS A 327 9.41 2.82 -4.74
C HIS A 327 9.42 4.32 -4.41
N GLN A 328 8.99 5.16 -5.36
CA GLN A 328 8.88 6.61 -5.15
C GLN A 328 7.86 6.96 -4.06
N LEU A 329 6.69 6.32 -4.06
CA LEU A 329 5.65 6.59 -3.06
C LEU A 329 6.02 6.08 -1.65
N MET A 330 6.81 5.02 -1.56
CA MET A 330 7.20 4.39 -0.29
C MET A 330 8.46 5.02 0.34
N ILE A 331 9.23 5.82 -0.41
CA ILE A 331 10.38 6.57 0.14
C ILE A 331 9.95 7.92 0.74
N ILE A 332 8.82 8.46 0.29
CA ILE A 332 8.17 9.65 0.84
C ILE A 332 7.87 9.39 2.32
N ARG A 333 8.41 10.22 3.21
CA ARG A 333 8.44 9.98 4.65
C ARG A 333 7.25 10.68 5.33
N PRO A 334 6.26 9.96 5.88
CA PRO A 334 5.35 10.61 6.82
C PRO A 334 6.14 11.11 8.03
N PRO A 335 5.83 12.29 8.57
CA PRO A 335 6.42 12.72 9.83
C PRO A 335 6.12 11.66 10.90
N VAL A 336 7.18 11.13 11.52
CA VAL A 336 7.07 10.16 12.60
C VAL A 336 6.36 10.84 13.77
N ILE A 337 5.08 10.51 13.99
CA ILE A 337 4.37 10.88 15.21
C ILE A 337 4.88 9.92 16.28
N THR A 338 5.89 10.34 17.03
CA THR A 338 6.49 9.53 18.09
C THR A 338 5.50 9.33 19.23
N SER A 339 4.70 8.26 19.14
CA SER A 339 3.99 7.68 20.27
C SER A 339 4.10 6.15 20.25
N TRP A 340 5.34 5.65 20.23
CA TRP A 340 5.66 4.29 20.68
C TRP A 340 6.33 4.36 22.06
N PRO A 341 5.96 3.48 23.02
CA PRO A 341 6.53 3.50 24.35
C PRO A 341 8.00 3.02 24.33
N GLN A 342 8.85 3.84 24.95
CA GLN A 342 10.20 3.55 25.46
C GLN A 342 11.10 2.64 24.61
N GLN A 343 11.82 3.31 23.72
CA GLN A 343 13.21 3.03 23.36
C GLN A 343 14.01 2.56 24.61
N LEU A 344 14.35 1.27 24.68
CA LEU A 344 15.35 0.80 25.63
C LEU A 344 16.69 1.44 25.26
N GLN A 345 17.31 2.12 26.23
CA GLN A 345 18.61 2.75 26.07
C GLN A 345 19.69 1.68 25.92
N GLY A 346 20.19 1.52 24.71
CA GLY A 346 21.36 0.73 24.38
C GLY A 346 21.41 0.59 22.86
N GLY A 347 22.49 1.02 22.21
CA GLY A 347 22.67 0.97 20.76
C GLY A 347 22.87 -0.46 20.23
N GLU A 348 21.95 -1.36 20.57
CA GLU A 348 21.89 -2.73 20.11
C GLU A 348 20.98 -2.76 18.89
N ILE A 349 21.51 -3.26 17.77
CA ILE A 349 20.78 -3.48 16.54
C ILE A 349 19.60 -4.40 16.89
N ILE A 350 18.37 -3.94 16.65
CA ILE A 350 17.17 -4.75 16.89
C ILE A 350 17.12 -5.80 15.80
N ILE A 351 17.70 -6.96 16.06
CA ILE A 351 17.64 -8.12 15.19
C ILE A 351 16.24 -8.68 15.32
N THR A 352 15.45 -8.57 14.25
CA THR A 352 14.04 -8.91 14.34
C THR A 352 13.88 -10.42 14.23
N THR A 353 13.06 -10.94 15.11
CA THR A 353 12.71 -12.34 15.14
C THR A 353 11.56 -12.58 14.16
N THR A 354 11.81 -13.34 13.10
CA THR A 354 10.80 -13.71 12.11
C THR A 354 10.30 -15.12 12.36
N ARG A 355 9.11 -15.39 11.82
CA ARG A 355 8.57 -16.72 11.73
C ARG A 355 9.13 -17.38 10.48
N VAL A 356 9.94 -18.42 10.64
CA VAL A 356 10.35 -19.28 9.53
C VAL A 356 9.22 -20.28 9.34
N GLY A 357 8.12 -19.83 8.76
CA GLY A 357 6.88 -20.60 8.76
C GLY A 357 5.67 -19.81 8.27
N GLY A 358 5.42 -19.99 6.98
CA GLY A 358 4.33 -19.44 6.18
C GLY A 358 4.39 -19.98 4.74
N GLY A 359 5.60 -20.37 4.30
CA GLY A 359 5.88 -21.06 3.02
C GLY A 359 6.58 -22.41 3.13
N GLY A 360 6.63 -23.03 4.33
CA GLY A 360 7.14 -24.41 4.46
C GLY A 360 6.24 -25.41 3.70
N PRO A 361 6.73 -26.61 3.37
CA PRO A 361 5.90 -27.65 2.78
C PRO A 361 4.66 -27.87 3.65
N ASP A 362 3.48 -27.81 3.03
CA ASP A 362 2.18 -27.99 3.68
C ASP A 362 1.78 -26.94 4.73
N GLY A 363 2.43 -25.76 4.76
CA GLY A 363 2.07 -24.66 5.66
C GLY A 363 2.51 -24.84 7.11
N LEU A 364 3.53 -25.67 7.33
CA LEU A 364 4.13 -25.91 8.65
C LEU A 364 5.24 -24.89 8.99
N CYS A 365 5.50 -24.73 10.28
CA CYS A 365 6.51 -23.85 10.86
C CYS A 365 7.69 -24.66 11.41
N VAL A 366 8.90 -24.10 11.34
CA VAL A 366 10.06 -24.66 12.03
C VAL A 366 9.93 -24.40 13.54
N GLU A 367 9.99 -25.46 14.34
CA GLU A 367 9.84 -25.43 15.80
C GLU A 367 11.02 -26.12 16.49
N VAL A 368 11.50 -25.52 17.59
CA VAL A 368 12.34 -26.22 18.56
C VAL A 368 11.47 -27.19 19.35
N ALA A 369 11.77 -28.49 19.29
CA ALA A 369 11.01 -29.50 20.01
C ALA A 369 11.07 -29.25 21.54
N ASN A 370 9.93 -28.96 22.15
CA ASN A 370 9.83 -28.69 23.61
C ASN A 370 10.03 -29.93 24.50
N ASP A 371 10.22 -31.11 23.92
CA ASP A 371 10.26 -32.34 24.69
C ASP A 371 11.71 -32.67 25.08
N HIS A 372 12.07 -32.36 26.33
CA HIS A 372 13.30 -32.84 26.97
C HIS A 372 13.43 -34.38 26.98
N GLN A 373 12.44 -35.14 26.47
CA GLN A 373 12.53 -36.59 26.27
C GLN A 373 13.04 -37.00 24.88
N ALA A 374 13.36 -36.07 23.98
CA ALA A 374 13.88 -36.39 22.66
C ALA A 374 15.35 -36.85 22.69
N LEU A 375 15.54 -38.13 23.06
CA LEU A 375 16.71 -38.99 22.84
C LEU A 375 17.97 -38.64 23.65
N ASP A 376 18.57 -39.68 24.25
CA ASP A 376 19.85 -39.67 24.98
C ASP A 376 21.06 -39.24 24.10
N TYR A 377 21.08 -37.98 23.66
CA TYR A 377 22.26 -37.25 23.21
C TYR A 377 22.30 -35.96 24.03
N GLU A 378 23.16 -35.95 25.04
CA GLU A 378 23.17 -34.97 26.13
C GLU A 378 23.19 -33.51 25.63
N LYS A 379 22.01 -32.85 25.66
CA LYS A 379 21.72 -31.40 25.52
C LYS A 379 21.40 -30.83 24.13
N GLU A 380 21.22 -31.66 23.10
CA GLU A 380 20.88 -31.14 21.76
C GLU A 380 19.35 -31.16 21.53
N GLU A 381 18.75 -30.00 21.26
CA GLU A 381 17.34 -29.91 20.89
C GLU A 381 17.18 -30.07 19.38
N VAL A 382 16.20 -30.87 18.93
CA VAL A 382 16.00 -31.14 17.49
C VAL A 382 15.01 -30.14 16.88
N LEU A 383 15.30 -29.69 15.67
CA LEU A 383 14.37 -28.93 14.85
C LEU A 383 13.35 -29.83 14.14
N LEU A 384 12.07 -29.49 14.27
CA LEU A 384 10.97 -30.20 13.64
C LEU A 384 10.08 -29.23 12.86
N LEU A 385 9.32 -29.74 11.90
CA LEU A 385 8.14 -29.05 11.38
C LEU A 385 6.93 -29.33 12.25
N SER A 386 6.17 -28.29 12.55
CA SER A 386 4.91 -28.37 13.31
C SER A 386 3.89 -27.33 12.83
N PRO A 387 2.61 -27.47 13.21
CA PRO A 387 1.61 -26.45 12.88
C PRO A 387 2.01 -25.07 13.42
N CYS A 388 1.84 -24.04 12.61
CA CYS A 388 2.09 -22.67 13.02
C CYS A 388 1.13 -22.24 14.15
N LYS A 389 1.70 -21.86 15.28
CA LYS A 389 1.02 -21.31 16.48
C LYS A 389 0.35 -19.94 16.22
N SER A 390 -0.57 -19.50 17.06
CA SER A 390 -1.08 -18.10 16.96
C SER A 390 -0.17 -17.14 17.74
N SER A 391 -0.30 -15.83 17.48
CA SER A 391 0.33 -14.77 18.29
C SER A 391 -0.04 -14.85 19.79
N THR A 392 -1.15 -15.50 20.10
CA THR A 392 -1.67 -15.74 21.46
C THR A 392 -1.16 -17.02 22.11
N ASP A 393 -0.42 -17.87 21.38
CA ASP A 393 0.12 -19.12 21.92
C ASP A 393 1.32 -18.84 22.84
N PRO A 394 1.29 -19.27 24.13
CA PRO A 394 2.37 -19.01 25.07
C PRO A 394 3.70 -19.70 24.70
N SER A 395 3.65 -20.68 23.79
CA SER A 395 4.82 -21.40 23.28
C SER A 395 5.30 -20.89 21.92
N LEU A 396 4.74 -19.79 21.39
CA LEU A 396 5.16 -19.19 20.11
C LEU A 396 6.67 -18.94 20.02
N ALA A 397 7.32 -18.63 21.15
CA ALA A 397 8.75 -18.37 21.25
C ALA A 397 9.65 -19.45 20.62
N ASN A 398 9.19 -20.71 20.53
CA ASN A 398 9.98 -21.79 19.94
C ASN A 398 9.82 -21.93 18.41
N GLN A 399 8.95 -21.14 17.80
CA GLN A 399 8.76 -21.00 16.34
C GLN A 399 9.29 -19.66 15.81
N LEU A 400 9.99 -18.92 16.67
CA LEU A 400 10.48 -17.58 16.42
C LEU A 400 12.00 -17.64 16.26
N TRP A 401 12.51 -17.08 15.15
CA TRP A 401 13.90 -17.21 14.72
C TRP A 401 14.51 -15.86 14.39
N THR A 402 15.77 -15.68 14.78
CA THR A 402 16.51 -14.42 14.62
C THR A 402 17.75 -14.68 13.81
N PHE A 403 17.88 -14.04 12.65
CA PHE A 403 19.09 -14.12 11.84
C PHE A 403 20.05 -13.00 12.22
N VAL A 404 21.15 -13.33 12.90
CA VAL A 404 22.14 -12.38 13.41
C VAL A 404 23.19 -12.14 12.34
N LYS A 405 23.03 -11.07 11.57
CA LYS A 405 23.91 -10.74 10.44
C LYS A 405 25.37 -10.56 10.82
N ASP A 406 25.63 -9.95 11.98
CA ASP A 406 26.99 -9.64 12.45
C ASP A 406 27.86 -10.89 12.64
N ASP A 407 27.25 -12.04 12.96
CA ASP A 407 27.96 -13.31 13.13
C ASP A 407 27.42 -14.44 12.24
N GLY A 408 26.46 -14.17 11.37
CA GLY A 408 25.86 -15.14 10.46
C GLY A 408 25.03 -16.24 11.15
N THR A 409 24.71 -16.12 12.44
CA THR A 409 24.00 -17.19 13.16
C THR A 409 22.48 -17.10 12.99
N LEU A 410 21.81 -18.25 12.94
CA LEU A 410 20.35 -18.35 13.03
C LEU A 410 19.99 -18.81 14.44
N ARG A 411 19.25 -18.00 15.20
CA ARG A 411 19.01 -18.24 16.63
C ARG A 411 17.54 -18.41 16.96
N SER A 412 17.20 -19.36 17.82
CA SER A 412 15.85 -19.48 18.36
C SER A 412 15.59 -18.41 19.41
N TYR A 413 14.40 -17.83 19.42
CA TYR A 413 14.00 -16.79 20.37
C TYR A 413 13.83 -17.32 21.80
N SER A 414 13.37 -18.56 21.96
CA SER A 414 13.04 -19.13 23.28
C SER A 414 14.26 -19.23 24.21
N ASN A 415 15.44 -19.51 23.66
CA ASN A 415 16.67 -19.82 24.41
C ASN A 415 17.91 -19.08 23.88
N ASN A 416 17.80 -18.30 22.79
CA ASN A 416 18.92 -17.65 22.11
C ASN A 416 20.02 -18.64 21.67
N TRP A 417 19.64 -19.88 21.38
CA TRP A 417 20.54 -20.93 20.90
C TRP A 417 20.62 -20.91 19.38
N CYS A 418 21.77 -21.36 18.87
CA CYS A 418 22.10 -21.34 17.47
C CYS A 418 21.69 -22.65 16.79
N VAL A 419 21.04 -22.51 15.64
CA VAL A 419 20.84 -23.59 14.68
C VAL A 419 22.20 -24.10 14.25
N THR A 420 22.45 -25.39 14.43
CA THR A 420 23.76 -25.99 14.23
C THR A 420 23.66 -27.28 13.43
N MET A 421 24.52 -27.44 12.44
CA MET A 421 24.77 -28.73 11.80
C MET A 421 25.47 -29.68 12.78
N ASN A 422 25.02 -30.92 12.84
CA ASN A 422 25.74 -31.96 13.56
C ASN A 422 27.15 -32.16 12.94
N TYR A 423 28.13 -32.55 13.77
CA TYR A 423 29.57 -32.46 13.52
C TYR A 423 30.09 -33.18 12.26
N SER A 424 29.27 -34.02 11.62
CA SER A 424 29.67 -34.85 10.48
C SER A 424 29.70 -34.09 9.14
N SER A 425 29.10 -32.90 9.02
CA SER A 425 29.02 -32.14 7.76
C SER A 425 28.54 -32.97 6.55
N SER A 426 27.87 -34.09 6.81
CA SER A 426 27.37 -35.00 5.80
C SER A 426 25.98 -34.59 5.37
N GLN A 427 25.66 -34.95 4.13
CA GLN A 427 24.28 -34.99 3.68
C GLN A 427 23.45 -35.85 4.64
N ASP A 428 22.22 -35.41 4.90
CA ASP A 428 21.23 -36.04 5.77
C ASP A 428 21.50 -35.89 7.28
N ASP A 429 22.44 -35.02 7.67
CA ASP A 429 22.65 -34.69 9.07
C ASP A 429 21.45 -33.93 9.65
N VAL A 430 21.00 -34.36 10.83
CA VAL A 430 19.94 -33.70 11.59
C VAL A 430 20.44 -32.36 12.10
N ILE A 431 19.61 -31.33 11.95
CA ILE A 431 19.89 -30.02 12.50
C ILE A 431 19.40 -29.93 13.94
N VAL A 432 20.29 -29.44 14.79
CA VAL A 432 20.05 -29.26 16.21
C VAL A 432 20.12 -27.79 16.59
N VAL A 433 19.58 -27.46 17.74
CA VAL A 433 19.67 -26.15 18.37
C VAL A 433 20.48 -26.33 19.65
N GLN A 434 21.55 -25.56 19.78
CA GLN A 434 22.46 -25.63 20.93
C GLN A 434 23.05 -24.26 21.23
N GLU A 435 23.68 -24.12 22.39
CA GLU A 435 24.33 -22.87 22.79
C GLU A 435 25.24 -22.33 21.66
N CYS A 436 25.07 -21.05 21.34
CA CYS A 436 25.93 -20.36 20.39
C CYS A 436 27.36 -20.37 20.94
N SER A 437 28.25 -21.11 20.27
CA SER A 437 29.58 -21.40 20.80
C SER A 437 30.63 -20.82 19.88
N ILE A 438 31.42 -19.90 20.42
CA ILE A 438 32.63 -19.39 19.77
C ILE A 438 33.71 -20.47 19.56
N HIS A 439 33.56 -21.63 20.23
CA HIS A 439 34.51 -22.74 20.17
C HIS A 439 34.12 -23.78 19.14
N LEU A 440 32.85 -23.77 18.70
CA LEU A 440 32.52 -24.50 17.49
C LEU A 440 33.14 -23.75 16.34
N PRO A 441 33.74 -24.47 15.40
CA PRO A 441 34.19 -23.82 14.21
C PRO A 441 33.02 -23.10 13.55
N GLU A 442 33.24 -21.84 13.20
CA GLU A 442 32.29 -20.90 12.56
C GLU A 442 31.45 -21.58 11.47
N TYR A 443 32.00 -22.60 10.80
CA TYR A 443 31.35 -23.34 9.76
C TYR A 443 30.07 -24.11 10.14
N TYR A 444 29.84 -24.51 11.39
CA TYR A 444 28.64 -25.29 11.74
C TYR A 444 27.40 -24.45 12.08
N GLN A 445 27.60 -23.19 12.47
CA GLN A 445 26.54 -22.31 12.99
C GLN A 445 26.25 -21.11 12.09
N HIS A 446 27.02 -20.91 11.02
CA HIS A 446 26.82 -19.80 10.09
C HIS A 446 25.94 -20.21 8.92
N TRP A 447 24.84 -19.48 8.78
CA TRP A 447 23.82 -19.68 7.77
C TRP A 447 23.73 -18.43 6.90
N GLU A 448 23.15 -18.59 5.73
CA GLU A 448 22.86 -17.52 4.77
C GLU A 448 21.44 -17.75 4.27
N LEU A 449 20.58 -16.74 4.35
CA LEU A 449 19.32 -16.74 3.62
C LEU A 449 19.62 -16.29 2.18
N THR A 450 19.47 -17.22 1.25
CA THR A 450 19.70 -16.96 -0.18
C THR A 450 18.55 -16.14 -0.78
N ARG A 451 18.80 -15.51 -1.93
CA ARG A 451 17.78 -14.71 -2.65
C ARG A 451 16.59 -15.54 -3.10
N GLU A 452 16.76 -16.85 -3.22
CA GLU A 452 15.72 -17.81 -3.60
C GLU A 452 14.90 -18.32 -2.39
N GLY A 453 15.07 -17.71 -1.20
CA GLY A 453 14.35 -18.09 0.03
C GLY A 453 14.90 -19.34 0.71
N CYS A 454 16.02 -19.90 0.24
CA CYS A 454 16.62 -21.08 0.85
C CYS A 454 17.61 -20.69 1.96
N ILE A 455 17.65 -21.43 3.06
CA ILE A 455 18.65 -21.23 4.12
C ILE A 455 19.81 -22.21 3.90
N LYS A 456 21.00 -21.65 3.66
CA LYS A 456 22.21 -22.38 3.28
C LYS A 456 23.24 -22.28 4.39
N ASN A 457 23.84 -23.40 4.78
CA ASN A 457 25.02 -23.37 5.63
C ASN A 457 26.21 -22.86 4.82
N MET A 458 26.86 -21.79 5.28
CA MET A 458 27.88 -21.08 4.49
C MET A 458 29.11 -21.93 4.18
N ALA A 459 29.44 -22.89 5.04
CA ALA A 459 30.69 -23.64 4.91
C ALA A 459 30.55 -24.95 4.14
N SER A 460 29.51 -25.73 4.40
CA SER A 460 29.24 -26.95 3.66
C SER A 460 28.59 -26.68 2.30
N GLY A 461 27.93 -25.53 2.16
CA GLY A 461 27.11 -25.21 1.00
C GLY A 461 25.80 -26.02 0.91
N LEU A 462 25.50 -26.81 1.94
CA LEU A 462 24.25 -27.57 2.05
C LEU A 462 23.11 -26.67 2.51
N PHE A 463 21.90 -27.02 2.13
CA PHE A 463 20.69 -26.28 2.44
C PHE A 463 19.91 -27.00 3.52
N LEU A 464 19.30 -26.23 4.43
CA LEU A 464 18.23 -26.74 5.28
C LEU A 464 17.15 -27.36 4.39
N THR A 465 16.68 -28.55 4.75
CA THR A 465 15.63 -29.30 4.08
C THR A 465 14.81 -30.09 5.10
N VAL A 466 13.72 -30.70 4.66
CA VAL A 466 12.78 -31.46 5.51
C VAL A 466 12.83 -32.93 5.13
N ASP A 467 13.05 -33.80 6.11
CA ASP A 467 12.78 -35.24 6.00
C ASP A 467 11.28 -35.51 6.21
N TYR A 468 10.49 -35.52 5.13
CA TYR A 468 9.03 -35.65 5.22
C TYR A 468 8.54 -36.84 6.08
N PRO A 469 9.11 -38.05 5.99
CA PRO A 469 8.74 -39.16 6.87
C PRO A 469 8.83 -38.87 8.36
N THR A 470 9.80 -38.05 8.79
CA THR A 470 10.06 -37.79 10.21
C THR A 470 9.73 -36.36 10.63
N HIS A 471 9.38 -35.48 9.70
CA HIS A 471 9.24 -34.03 9.85
C HIS A 471 10.47 -33.37 10.49
N ARG A 472 11.65 -34.00 10.38
CA ARG A 472 12.89 -33.46 10.91
C ARG A 472 13.50 -32.49 9.91
N ILE A 473 14.12 -31.46 10.44
CA ILE A 473 14.94 -30.57 9.64
C ILE A 473 16.35 -31.15 9.54
N MET A 474 16.86 -31.24 8.32
CA MET A 474 18.18 -31.80 7.99
C MET A 474 18.89 -30.91 6.98
N VAL A 475 20.09 -31.30 6.54
CA VAL A 475 20.83 -30.64 5.45
C VAL A 475 20.99 -31.54 4.24
N ALA A 476 20.81 -30.98 3.04
CA ALA A 476 21.06 -31.70 1.79
C ALA A 476 21.70 -30.79 0.72
N PRO A 477 22.39 -31.36 -0.28
CA PRO A 477 22.76 -30.62 -1.49
C PRO A 477 21.50 -30.07 -2.14
N SER A 478 21.60 -28.86 -2.72
CA SER A 478 20.47 -28.17 -3.36
C SER A 478 19.61 -29.13 -4.19
N SER A 479 18.37 -29.33 -3.76
CA SER A 479 17.33 -30.08 -4.47
C SER A 479 16.01 -29.31 -4.31
N PRO A 480 15.10 -29.29 -5.31
CA PRO A 480 14.18 -28.17 -5.58
C PRO A 480 13.02 -27.94 -4.61
N HIS A 481 12.98 -28.55 -3.42
CA HIS A 481 11.73 -28.76 -2.68
C HIS A 481 11.53 -27.98 -1.38
N LEU A 482 12.36 -26.98 -1.10
CA LEU A 482 11.98 -25.86 -0.23
C LEU A 482 11.94 -24.57 -1.06
N ARG A 483 10.98 -24.52 -1.98
CA ARG A 483 10.49 -23.26 -2.51
C ARG A 483 9.25 -22.90 -1.72
N ALA A 484 9.28 -21.76 -1.05
CA ALA A 484 8.05 -21.12 -0.61
C ALA A 484 7.26 -20.70 -1.85
N GLY A 485 6.38 -21.58 -2.37
CA GLY A 485 5.45 -21.17 -3.43
C GLY A 485 5.05 -22.18 -4.51
N ASP A 486 5.58 -23.41 -4.55
CA ASP A 486 5.12 -24.38 -5.55
C ASP A 486 3.84 -25.12 -5.06
N VAL A 487 2.70 -24.43 -5.13
CA VAL A 487 1.37 -25.08 -5.16
C VAL A 487 0.96 -25.23 -6.62
N ASP A 488 1.19 -26.42 -7.17
CA ASP A 488 0.61 -26.86 -8.43
C ASP A 488 -0.92 -26.96 -8.27
N LEU A 489 -1.64 -25.98 -8.81
CA LEU A 489 -3.07 -26.07 -9.06
C LEU A 489 -3.33 -27.01 -10.25
N LEU A 490 -3.25 -28.32 -10.01
CA LEU A 490 -3.79 -29.35 -10.91
C LEU A 490 -4.97 -30.08 -10.28
N SER A 491 -6.15 -29.71 -10.75
CA SER A 491 -7.35 -30.53 -10.99
C SER A 491 -7.60 -31.77 -10.11
N SER A 492 -8.60 -31.70 -9.23
CA SER A 492 -9.75 -32.64 -9.24
C SER A 492 -10.74 -32.34 -8.12
N ALA A 493 -11.88 -31.75 -8.47
CA ALA A 493 -13.26 -32.10 -8.07
C ALA A 493 -14.22 -31.02 -8.56
#